data_AF-A0A7C5ULK3-F1
#
_entry.id   AF-A0A7C5ULK3-F1
#
_cell.length_a   1.000
_cell.length_b   1.000
_cell.length_c   1.000
_cell.angle_alpha   90.00
_cell.angle_beta   90.00
_cell.angle_gamma   90.00
#
_symmetry.space_group_name_H-M   'P 1'
#
loop_
_entity.id
_entity.type
_entity.pdbx_description
1 polymer ?
#
loop_
_entity_poly.entity_id
_entity_poly.type
_entity_poly.pdbx_seq_one_letter_code
_entity_poly.pdbx_strand_id
1 'polypeptide(L)'
;MKDLSENKEPVLSELSDQQLVERFWAGDKEVLSELLSRYYSRVYRLCYGILRNSHDAEEVIQEIFLRVFQKLDLFKGESSFSSWLYRVAINTTYMK
;
A
#
# COMPACT_ATOMS: atom_id res chain seq x y z
N MET A 1 38.90 16.38 13.71
CA MET A 1 38.60 15.07 14.36
C MET A 1 37.20 15.10 14.95
N LYS A 2 36.21 14.72 14.12
CA LYS A 2 35.06 13.84 14.41
C LYS A 2 34.16 13.89 13.18
N ASP A 3 34.62 13.22 12.13
CA ASP A 3 33.69 12.57 11.20
C ASP A 3 33.05 11.43 11.98
N LEU A 4 31.81 11.65 12.40
CA LEU A 4 30.90 10.60 12.84
C LEU A 4 29.66 10.79 11.98
N SER A 5 29.57 9.94 10.96
CA SER A 5 28.42 9.68 10.11
C SER A 5 27.09 9.98 10.82
N GLU A 6 26.40 11.04 10.42
CA GLU A 6 24.94 11.09 10.52
C GLU A 6 24.38 10.03 9.57
N ASN A 7 24.38 8.76 10.00
CA ASN A 7 23.48 7.77 9.42
C ASN A 7 22.07 8.14 9.89
N LYS A 8 21.45 9.15 9.25
CA LYS A 8 20.01 9.35 9.39
C LYS A 8 19.35 8.12 8.79
N GLU A 9 18.57 7.41 9.60
CA GLU A 9 17.70 6.39 9.04
C GLU A 9 16.86 7.02 7.93
N PRO A 10 16.72 6.35 6.78
CA PRO A 10 15.90 6.87 5.69
C PRO A 10 14.47 7.07 6.17
N VAL A 11 13.88 8.21 5.79
CA VAL A 11 12.47 8.50 6.09
C VAL A 11 11.60 7.51 5.30
N LEU A 12 10.47 7.05 5.85
CA LEU A 12 9.61 6.04 5.19
C LEU A 12 9.22 6.44 3.75
N SER A 13 9.06 7.74 3.49
CA SER A 13 8.76 8.30 2.16
C SER A 13 9.87 8.14 1.13
N GLU A 14 11.10 7.88 1.55
CA GLU A 14 12.27 7.67 0.68
C GLU A 14 12.51 6.19 0.35
N LEU A 15 11.94 5.29 1.16
CA LEU A 15 12.05 3.85 0.94
C LEU A 15 11.26 3.45 -0.31
N SER A 16 11.80 2.52 -1.09
CA SER A 16 11.04 1.84 -2.13
C SER A 16 9.90 1.01 -1.53
N ASP A 17 8.88 0.71 -2.33
CA ASP A 17 7.78 -0.15 -1.86
C ASP A 17 8.28 -1.52 -1.40
N GLN A 18 9.32 -2.05 -2.05
CA GLN A 18 9.95 -3.31 -1.66
C GLN A 18 10.56 -3.22 -0.26
N GLN A 19 11.29 -2.13 0.04
CA GLN A 19 11.88 -1.91 1.36
C GLN A 19 10.80 -1.72 2.44
N LEU A 20 9.68 -1.05 2.12
CA LEU A 20 8.56 -0.92 3.04
C LEU A 20 7.90 -2.29 3.32
N VAL A 21 7.72 -3.12 2.29
CA VAL A 21 7.21 -4.50 2.46
C VAL A 21 8.15 -5.35 3.31
N GLU A 22 9.46 -5.25 3.11
CA GLU A 22 10.46 -5.97 3.91
C GLU A 22 10.42 -5.55 5.38
N ARG A 23 10.30 -4.25 5.66
CA ARG A 23 10.12 -3.73 7.03
C ARG A 23 8.81 -4.22 7.64
N PHE A 24 7.73 -4.29 6.87
CA PHE A 24 6.45 -4.82 7.34
C PHE A 24 6.58 -6.29 7.79
N TRP A 25 7.28 -7.12 7.02
CA TRP A 25 7.56 -8.52 7.40
C TRP A 25 8.50 -8.61 8.61
N ALA A 26 9.38 -7.63 8.81
CA ALA A 26 10.22 -7.53 10.01
C ALA A 26 9.45 -7.07 11.27
N GLY A 27 8.15 -6.78 11.14
CA GLY A 27 7.27 -6.43 12.26
C GLY A 27 7.00 -4.93 12.41
N ASP A 28 7.59 -4.08 11.57
CA ASP A 28 7.29 -2.65 11.52
C ASP A 28 5.97 -2.42 10.78
N LYS A 29 4.86 -2.47 11.51
CA LYS A 29 3.51 -2.33 10.93
C LYS A 29 3.19 -0.89 10.53
N GLU A 30 3.97 0.11 10.96
CA GLU A 30 3.72 1.53 10.65
C GLU A 30 3.97 1.85 9.17
N VAL A 31 4.88 1.10 8.51
CA VAL A 31 5.19 1.25 7.08
C VAL A 31 4.01 0.99 6.15
N LEU A 32 2.98 0.28 6.63
CA LEU A 32 1.78 0.04 5.86
C LEU A 32 1.02 1.33 5.59
N SER A 33 1.01 2.27 6.53
CA SER A 33 0.35 3.57 6.34
C SER A 33 0.97 4.35 5.18
N GLU A 34 2.30 4.29 5.05
CA GLU A 34 3.05 4.89 3.95
C GLU A 34 2.71 4.21 2.61
N LEU A 35 2.73 2.87 2.56
CA LEU A 35 2.31 2.13 1.37
C LEU A 35 0.88 2.52 0.96
N LEU A 36 -0.09 2.50 1.87
CA LEU A 36 -1.48 2.83 1.55
C LEU A 36 -1.63 4.28 1.09
N SER A 37 -0.96 5.23 1.74
CA SER A 37 -0.96 6.64 1.40
C SER A 37 -0.46 6.88 -0.04
N ARG A 38 0.66 6.27 -0.42
CA ARG A 38 1.23 6.35 -1.79
C ARG A 38 0.27 5.92 -2.88
N TYR A 39 -0.57 4.93 -2.58
CA TYR A 39 -1.45 4.32 -3.56
C TYR A 39 -2.89 4.83 -3.52
N TYR A 40 -3.30 5.52 -2.45
CA TYR A 40 -4.68 5.97 -2.24
C TYR A 40 -5.27 6.65 -3.47
N SER A 41 -4.65 7.72 -3.98
CA SER A 41 -5.21 8.47 -5.11
C SER A 41 -5.32 7.64 -6.39
N ARG A 42 -4.41 6.67 -6.62
CA ARG A 42 -4.43 5.82 -7.82
C ARG A 42 -5.54 4.76 -7.70
N VAL A 43 -5.64 4.11 -6.55
CA VAL A 43 -6.68 3.10 -6.26
C VAL A 43 -8.07 3.75 -6.24
N TYR A 44 -8.19 4.95 -5.68
CA TYR A 44 -9.44 5.71 -5.67
C TYR A 44 -9.92 6.00 -7.10
N ARG A 45 -9.03 6.53 -7.96
CA ARG A 45 -9.36 6.80 -9.37
C ARG A 45 -9.77 5.54 -10.13
N LEU A 46 -9.14 4.40 -9.83
CA LEU A 46 -9.54 3.11 -10.40
C LEU A 46 -10.96 2.73 -9.97
N CYS A 47 -11.25 2.77 -8.66
CA CYS A 47 -12.57 2.45 -8.13
C CYS A 47 -13.65 3.38 -8.70
N TYR A 48 -13.39 4.69 -8.72
CA TYR A 48 -14.29 5.68 -9.29
C TYR A 48 -14.50 5.48 -10.80
N GLY A 49 -13.45 5.10 -11.55
CA GLY A 49 -13.56 4.81 -12.98
C GLY A 49 -14.49 3.63 -13.30
N ILE A 50 -14.59 2.66 -12.38
CA ILE A 50 -15.45 1.49 -12.50
C ILE A 50 -16.87 1.80 -12.00
N LEU A 51 -16.99 2.36 -10.78
CA LEU A 51 -18.27 2.54 -10.09
C LEU A 51 -19.02 3.81 -10.52
N ARG A 52 -18.31 4.84 -10.99
CA ARG A 52 -18.84 6.16 -11.38
C ARG A 52 -19.65 6.87 -10.27
N ASN A 53 -19.46 6.47 -9.03
CA ASN A 53 -20.05 7.06 -7.83
C ASN A 53 -18.95 7.31 -6.80
N SER A 54 -18.86 8.54 -6.29
CA SER A 54 -17.84 8.91 -5.31
C SER A 54 -18.03 8.20 -3.97
N HIS A 55 -19.28 8.05 -3.51
CA HIS A 55 -19.58 7.39 -2.24
C HIS A 55 -19.21 5.91 -2.29
N ASP A 56 -19.62 5.21 -3.34
CA ASP A 56 -19.31 3.80 -3.51
C ASP A 56 -17.79 3.59 -3.67
N ALA A 57 -17.10 4.51 -4.37
CA ALA A 57 -15.64 4.47 -4.50
C ALA A 57 -14.91 4.67 -3.17
N GLU A 58 -15.40 5.58 -2.31
CA GLU A 58 -14.88 5.79 -0.96
C GLU A 58 -15.09 4.55 -0.07
N GLU A 59 -16.27 3.94 -0.13
CA GLU A 59 -16.56 2.75 0.65
C GLU A 59 -15.70 1.55 0.19
N VAL A 60 -15.56 1.36 -1.12
CA VAL A 60 -14.75 0.27 -1.69
C VAL A 60 -13.26 0.44 -1.39
N ILE A 61 -12.71 1.66 -1.46
CA ILE A 61 -11.27 1.83 -1.14
C ILE A 61 -10.96 1.50 0.32
N GLN A 62 -11.89 1.78 1.25
CA GLN A 62 -11.73 1.37 2.65
C GLN A 62 -11.71 -0.16 2.78
N GLU A 63 -12.60 -0.86 2.09
CA GLU A 63 -12.59 -2.34 2.08
C GLU A 63 -11.29 -2.90 1.47
N ILE A 64 -10.82 -2.32 0.37
CA ILE A 64 -9.54 -2.70 -0.26
C ILE A 64 -8.41 -2.57 0.75
N PHE A 65 -8.34 -1.45 1.47
CA PHE A 65 -7.27 -1.20 2.43
C PHE A 65 -7.32 -2.15 3.62
N LEU A 66 -8.53 -2.48 4.10
CA LEU A 66 -8.71 -3.51 5.12
C LEU A 66 -8.24 -4.88 4.63
N ARG A 67 -8.57 -5.26 3.39
CA ARG A 67 -8.12 -6.51 2.77
C ARG A 67 -6.61 -6.54 2.58
N VAL A 68 -6.00 -5.42 2.21
CA VAL A 68 -4.54 -5.29 2.10
C VAL A 68 -3.89 -5.49 3.47
N PHE A 69 -4.39 -4.82 4.51
CA PHE A 69 -3.91 -5.01 5.89
C PHE A 69 -3.94 -6.49 6.31
N GLN A 70 -5.05 -7.17 6.05
CA GLN A 70 -5.23 -8.59 6.42
C GLN A 70 -4.39 -9.57 5.60
N LYS A 71 -4.03 -9.20 4.36
CA LYS A 71 -3.39 -10.13 3.40
C LYS A 71 -1.93 -9.79 3.10
N LEU A 72 -1.40 -8.68 3.58
CA LEU A 72 -0.03 -8.28 3.29
C LEU A 72 0.99 -9.28 3.85
N ASP A 73 0.70 -9.93 4.98
CA ASP A 73 1.53 -11.02 5.51
C ASP A 73 1.56 -12.25 4.57
N LEU A 74 0.59 -12.40 3.66
CA LEU A 74 0.53 -13.47 2.66
C LEU A 74 1.15 -13.07 1.32
N PHE A 75 1.48 -11.80 1.13
CA PHE A 75 2.19 -11.35 -0.05
C PHE A 75 3.61 -11.93 0.00
N LYS A 76 4.08 -12.52 -1.10
CA LYS A 76 5.38 -13.21 -1.17
C LYS A 76 6.47 -12.45 -1.94
N GLY A 77 6.16 -11.25 -2.44
CA GLY A 77 7.11 -10.49 -3.26
C GLY A 77 7.37 -11.06 -4.67
N GLU A 78 6.59 -12.05 -5.12
CA GLU A 78 6.73 -12.64 -6.47
C GLU A 78 6.32 -11.67 -7.60
N SER A 79 5.64 -10.58 -7.26
CA SER A 79 5.34 -9.44 -8.14
C SER A 79 5.66 -8.14 -7.42
N SER A 80 5.60 -7.00 -8.09
CA SER A 80 5.62 -5.71 -7.37
C SER A 80 4.40 -5.61 -6.44
N PHE A 81 4.55 -4.84 -5.35
CA PHE A 81 3.44 -4.51 -4.47
C PHE A 81 2.29 -3.84 -5.24
N SER A 82 2.60 -2.92 -6.15
CA SER A 82 1.60 -2.26 -7.01
C SER A 82 0.75 -3.23 -7.82
N SER A 83 1.36 -4.22 -8.47
CA SER A 83 0.64 -5.22 -9.26
C SER A 83 -0.23 -6.13 -8.39
N TRP A 84 0.22 -6.47 -7.19
CA TRP A 84 -0.60 -7.21 -6.23
C TRP A 84 -1.76 -6.36 -5.70
N LEU A 85 -1.51 -5.11 -5.30
CA LEU A 85 -2.53 -4.17 -4.83
C LEU A 85 -3.61 -3.93 -5.88
N TYR A 86 -3.24 -3.72 -7.15
CA TYR A 86 -4.23 -3.53 -8.21
C TYR A 86 -5.11 -4.77 -8.42
N ARG A 87 -4.57 -5.99 -8.27
CA ARG A 87 -5.39 -7.21 -8.30
C ARG A 87 -6.38 -7.25 -7.13
N VAL A 88 -5.94 -6.92 -5.92
CA VAL A 88 -6.84 -6.82 -4.75
C VAL A 88 -7.92 -5.77 -4.98
N ALA A 89 -7.54 -4.60 -5.50
CA ALA A 89 -8.46 -3.50 -5.79
C ALA A 89 -9.53 -3.91 -6.80
N ILE A 90 -9.11 -4.38 -7.98
CA ILE A 90 -10.02 -4.83 -9.04
C ILE A 90 -10.97 -5.91 -8.54
N ASN A 91 -10.45 -6.93 -7.86
CA ASN A 91 -11.28 -8.03 -7.35
C ASN A 91 -12.31 -7.53 -6.32
N THR A 92 -11.95 -6.55 -5.50
CA THR A 92 -12.85 -6.00 -4.48
C THR A 92 -13.88 -5.07 -5.11
N THR A 93 -13.49 -4.24 -6.08
CA THR A 93 -14.42 -3.34 -6.78
C THR A 93 -15.48 -4.11 -7.58
N TYR A 94 -15.13 -5.25 -8.20
CA TYR A 94 -16.11 -6.07 -8.93
C TYR A 94 -16.99 -6.97 -8.05
N MET A 95 -16.66 -7.11 -6.76
CA MET A 95 -17.50 -7.82 -5.78
C MET A 95 -18.62 -6.93 -5.20
N LYS A 96 -18.55 -5.62 -5.48
CA LYS A 96 -19.51 -4.59 -5.12
C LYS A 96 -20.55 -4.44 -6.24
#